data_AF-A3TT47-F1
#
_entry.id   AF-A3TT47-F1
#
_cell.length_a   1.000
_cell.length_b   1.000
_cell.length_c   1.000
_cell.angle_alpha   90.00
_cell.angle_beta   90.00
_cell.angle_gamma   90.00
#
_symmetry.space_group_name_H-M   'P 1'
#
loop_
_entity.id
_entity.type
_entity.pdbx_description
1 polymer ?
#
loop_
_entity_poly.entity_id
_entity_poly.type
_entity_poly.pdbx_seq_one_letter_code
_entity_poly.pdbx_strand_id
1 'polypeptide(L)'
;MEETMRATLLRSPANSAAFVIGLGLIAFQIWLLFEPQQPLMERPVHLTAALVLLFIYKPLTAQAIPRWLRIGIDTVLILGAVAVLIYYLTGFERLTTRMENVSPIFNIDIAFGALLVFLLLEGSRRAVGWVLVWVLLAFIAYAFWGNVFPGWLNFRGFGVEAATEITTMTTAGVLGITTSTSVSFVFYFILFGAFYSAVGGGSSSSTSPSAPRAAPPAEPRRRRSSGRR
;
A
#
# COMPACT_ATOMS: atom_id res chain seq x y z
N MET A 1 0.22 4.94 -37.93
CA MET A 1 0.76 3.82 -37.13
C MET A 1 2.04 4.24 -36.39
N GLU A 2 2.97 4.95 -37.04
CA GLU A 2 4.12 5.59 -36.35
C GLU A 2 3.73 6.66 -35.33
N GLU A 3 2.69 7.46 -35.60
CA GLU A 3 2.24 8.52 -34.70
C GLU A 3 1.61 7.98 -33.41
N THR A 4 0.82 6.91 -33.52
CA THR A 4 0.24 6.16 -32.40
C THR A 4 1.31 5.43 -31.58
N MET A 5 2.37 4.96 -32.24
CA MET A 5 3.52 4.33 -31.58
C MET A 5 4.40 5.36 -30.85
N ARG A 6 4.63 6.55 -31.43
CA ARG A 6 5.33 7.67 -30.76
C ARG A 6 4.55 8.23 -29.56
N ALA A 7 3.23 8.32 -29.64
CA ALA A 7 2.39 8.74 -28.50
C ALA A 7 2.40 7.73 -27.33
N THR A 8 2.64 6.46 -27.63
CA THR A 8 2.79 5.39 -26.62
C THR A 8 4.21 5.39 -26.02
N LEU A 9 5.23 5.67 -26.84
CA LEU A 9 6.64 5.74 -26.45
C LEU A 9 6.99 7.00 -25.63
N LEU A 10 6.19 8.07 -25.71
CA LEU A 10 6.40 9.30 -24.93
C LEU A 10 5.72 9.30 -23.53
N ARG A 11 4.90 8.30 -23.20
CA ARG A 11 4.49 8.07 -21.80
C ARG A 11 5.56 7.27 -21.09
N SER A 12 6.75 7.86 -20.97
CA SER A 12 7.81 7.28 -20.17
C SER A 12 7.27 7.06 -18.74
N PRO A 13 7.35 5.84 -18.18
CA PRO A 13 6.96 5.60 -16.80
C PRO A 13 7.72 6.52 -15.82
N ALA A 14 8.89 7.02 -16.23
CA ALA A 14 9.70 7.99 -15.50
C ALA A 14 9.04 9.36 -15.29
N ASN A 15 8.04 9.73 -16.11
CA ASN A 15 7.33 11.01 -16.00
C ASN A 15 5.95 10.88 -15.34
N SER A 16 5.62 9.70 -14.80
CA SER A 16 4.38 9.51 -14.03
C SER A 16 4.53 10.12 -12.64
N ALA A 17 3.50 10.82 -12.14
CA ALA A 17 3.47 11.32 -10.77
C ALA A 17 3.77 10.22 -9.74
N ALA A 18 3.32 8.99 -9.99
CA ALA A 18 3.61 7.83 -9.14
C ALA A 18 5.11 7.52 -9.04
N PHE A 19 5.85 7.67 -10.14
CA PHE A 19 7.29 7.41 -10.18
C PHE A 19 8.05 8.46 -9.38
N VAL A 20 7.69 9.74 -9.53
CA VAL A 20 8.30 10.85 -8.76
C VAL A 20 8.03 10.69 -7.26
N ILE A 21 6.79 10.37 -6.88
CA ILE A 21 6.42 10.13 -5.47
C ILE A 21 7.15 8.90 -4.93
N GLY A 22 7.27 7.83 -5.73
CA GLY A 22 8.00 6.62 -5.35
C GLY A 22 9.49 6.88 -5.12
N LEU A 23 10.14 7.63 -6.01
CA LEU A 23 11.52 8.08 -5.81
C LEU A 23 11.66 8.96 -4.56
N GLY A 24 10.71 9.87 -4.33
CA GLY A 24 10.67 10.69 -3.13
C GLY A 24 10.58 9.85 -1.85
N LEU A 25 9.73 8.83 -1.83
CA LEU A 25 9.60 7.91 -0.70
C LEU A 25 10.88 7.08 -0.48
N ILE A 26 11.53 6.61 -1.55
CA ILE A 26 12.82 5.91 -1.44
C ILE A 26 13.90 6.84 -0.89
N ALA A 27 14.02 8.06 -1.41
CA ALA A 27 15.00 9.03 -0.94
C ALA A 27 14.77 9.41 0.52
N PHE A 28 13.50 9.61 0.91
CA PHE A 28 13.11 9.86 2.29
C PHE A 28 13.52 8.70 3.21
N GLN A 29 13.25 7.46 2.82
CA GLN A 29 13.63 6.29 3.59
C GLN A 29 15.15 6.14 3.72
N ILE A 30 15.90 6.35 2.63
CA ILE A 30 17.37 6.37 2.69
C ILE A 30 17.88 7.46 3.63
N TRP A 31 17.27 8.65 3.64
CA TRP A 31 17.64 9.71 4.57
C TRP A 31 17.43 9.31 6.04
N LEU A 32 16.32 8.62 6.36
CA LEU A 32 16.06 8.11 7.72
C LEU A 32 17.12 7.12 8.23
N LEU A 33 17.86 6.43 7.34
CA LEU A 33 18.96 5.56 7.76
C LEU A 33 20.14 6.35 8.35
N PHE A 34 20.37 7.56 7.88
CA PHE A 34 21.46 8.42 8.35
C PHE A 34 21.01 9.34 9.48
N GLU A 35 19.76 9.80 9.42
CA GLU A 35 19.20 10.76 10.36
C GLU A 35 17.80 10.31 10.83
N PRO A 36 17.73 9.35 11.78
CA PRO A 36 16.46 8.88 12.32
C PRO A 36 15.65 10.05 12.90
N GLN A 37 14.39 10.17 12.49
CA GLN A 37 13.53 11.28 12.91
C GLN A 37 12.60 10.85 14.05
N GLN A 38 11.87 11.82 14.60
CA GLN A 38 10.87 11.51 15.61
C GLN A 38 9.72 10.66 15.03
N PRO A 39 9.13 9.73 15.79
CA PRO A 39 8.05 8.84 15.34
C PRO A 39 6.89 9.55 14.64
N LEU A 40 6.45 10.70 15.16
CA LEU A 40 5.33 11.47 14.61
C LEU A 40 5.69 12.30 13.37
N MET A 41 6.95 12.28 12.93
CA MET A 41 7.38 12.81 11.64
C MET A 41 7.56 11.68 10.62
N GLU A 42 8.39 10.68 10.94
CA GLU A 42 8.77 9.65 9.97
C GLU A 42 7.60 8.75 9.57
N ARG A 43 6.76 8.38 10.53
CA ARG A 43 5.72 7.35 10.34
C ARG A 43 4.55 7.90 9.52
N PRO A 44 4.01 9.11 9.79
CA PRO A 44 2.99 9.69 8.93
C PRO A 44 3.47 9.94 7.50
N VAL A 45 4.70 10.41 7.31
CA VAL A 45 5.27 10.65 5.97
C VAL A 45 5.32 9.34 5.18
N HIS A 46 5.89 8.29 5.77
CA HIS A 46 5.95 6.96 5.13
C HIS A 46 4.54 6.41 4.83
N LEU A 47 3.65 6.43 5.82
CA LEU A 47 2.32 5.83 5.70
C LEU A 47 1.46 6.53 4.65
N THR A 48 1.42 7.86 4.67
CA THR A 48 0.61 8.64 3.73
C THR A 48 1.18 8.60 2.32
N ALA A 49 2.50 8.61 2.15
CA ALA A 49 3.14 8.41 0.84
C ALA A 49 2.80 7.02 0.27
N ALA A 50 2.85 5.97 1.11
CA ALA A 50 2.44 4.62 0.72
C ALA A 50 0.95 4.56 0.32
N LEU A 51 0.06 5.25 1.04
CA LEU A 51 -1.37 5.35 0.70
C LEU A 51 -1.59 6.06 -0.64
N VAL A 52 -0.90 7.18 -0.89
CA VAL A 52 -0.96 7.89 -2.17
C VAL A 52 -0.54 6.97 -3.32
N LEU A 53 0.60 6.29 -3.19
CA LEU A 53 1.06 5.33 -4.19
C LEU A 53 0.06 4.19 -4.37
N LEU A 54 -0.50 3.66 -3.27
CA LEU A 54 -1.51 2.61 -3.32
C LEU A 54 -2.74 3.03 -4.12
N PHE A 55 -3.28 4.24 -3.90
CA PHE A 55 -4.46 4.69 -4.65
C PHE A 55 -4.16 4.96 -6.13
N ILE A 56 -2.92 5.34 -6.47
CA ILE A 56 -2.51 5.49 -7.87
C ILE A 56 -2.35 4.12 -8.55
N TYR A 57 -1.74 3.13 -7.90
CA TYR A 57 -1.49 1.80 -8.48
C TYR A 57 -2.69 0.85 -8.41
N LYS A 58 -3.58 1.03 -7.45
CA LYS A 58 -4.81 0.25 -7.26
C LYS A 58 -6.04 1.18 -7.29
N PRO A 59 -6.37 1.76 -8.45
CA PRO A 59 -7.54 2.62 -8.60
C PRO A 59 -8.85 1.85 -8.38
N LEU A 60 -9.95 2.56 -8.20
CA LEU A 60 -11.25 1.97 -7.91
C LEU A 60 -11.79 1.16 -9.10
N THR A 61 -11.80 -0.17 -8.97
CA THR A 61 -12.31 -1.11 -9.99
C THR A 61 -13.81 -1.43 -9.83
N ALA A 62 -14.65 -0.41 -9.65
CA ALA A 62 -16.10 -0.58 -9.56
C ALA A 62 -16.75 -0.42 -10.95
N GLN A 63 -17.00 -1.53 -11.66
CA GLN A 63 -17.53 -1.50 -13.03
C GLN A 63 -18.93 -0.88 -13.14
N ALA A 64 -19.71 -0.94 -12.06
CA ALA A 64 -21.04 -0.33 -11.98
C ALA A 64 -21.02 1.22 -11.97
N ILE A 65 -19.87 1.85 -11.76
CA ILE A 65 -19.72 3.30 -11.58
C ILE A 65 -19.07 3.93 -12.83
N PRO A 66 -19.57 5.09 -13.32
CA PRO A 66 -18.99 5.77 -14.47
C PRO A 66 -17.52 6.14 -14.21
N ARG A 67 -16.72 6.13 -15.28
CA ARG A 67 -15.26 6.31 -15.21
C ARG A 67 -14.84 7.63 -14.56
N TRP A 68 -15.52 8.73 -14.87
CA TRP A 68 -15.20 10.05 -14.32
C TRP A 68 -15.37 10.09 -12.79
N LEU A 69 -16.41 9.42 -12.27
CA LEU A 69 -16.68 9.37 -10.84
C LEU A 69 -15.65 8.49 -10.11
N ARG A 70 -15.23 7.37 -10.72
CA ARG A 70 -14.12 6.56 -10.18
C ARG A 70 -12.83 7.37 -10.05
N ILE A 71 -12.46 8.12 -11.08
CA ILE A 71 -11.29 9.00 -11.06
C ILE A 71 -11.44 10.10 -10.00
N GLY A 72 -12.63 10.69 -9.88
CA GLY A 72 -12.93 11.69 -8.86
C GLY A 72 -12.77 11.15 -7.44
N ILE A 73 -13.30 9.95 -7.15
CA ILE A 73 -13.14 9.28 -5.86
C ILE A 73 -11.66 9.03 -5.56
N ASP A 74 -10.91 8.46 -6.51
CA ASP A 74 -9.48 8.18 -6.33
C ASP A 74 -8.69 9.47 -6.08
N THR A 75 -9.04 10.55 -6.78
CA THR A 75 -8.43 11.87 -6.59
C THR A 75 -8.73 12.42 -5.20
N VAL A 76 -9.96 12.31 -4.71
CA VAL A 76 -10.33 12.74 -3.35
C VAL A 76 -9.58 11.93 -2.29
N LEU A 77 -9.41 10.61 -2.48
CA LEU A 77 -8.65 9.78 -1.55
C LEU A 77 -7.16 10.15 -1.52
N ILE A 78 -6.56 10.43 -2.69
CA ILE A 78 -5.18 10.91 -2.79
C ILE A 78 -5.03 12.27 -2.09
N LEU A 79 -5.92 13.23 -2.38
CA LEU A 79 -5.90 14.54 -1.74
C LEU A 79 -6.13 14.43 -0.22
N GLY A 80 -6.98 13.51 0.22
CA GLY A 80 -7.19 13.20 1.64
C GLY A 80 -5.91 12.70 2.31
N ALA A 81 -5.18 11.78 1.68
CA ALA A 81 -3.90 11.28 2.21
C ALA A 81 -2.84 12.41 2.29
N VAL A 82 -2.78 13.27 1.28
CA VAL A 82 -1.91 14.46 1.30
C VAL A 82 -2.34 15.46 2.39
N ALA A 83 -3.63 15.68 2.59
CA ALA A 83 -4.13 16.56 3.64
C ALA A 83 -3.79 16.03 5.05
N VAL A 84 -3.90 14.71 5.27
CA VAL A 84 -3.44 14.06 6.51
C VAL A 84 -1.95 14.29 6.73
N LEU A 85 -1.13 14.14 5.69
CA LEU A 85 0.31 14.43 5.78
C LEU A 85 0.58 15.87 6.21
N ILE A 86 -0.08 16.84 5.55
CA ILE A 86 0.05 18.26 5.87
C ILE A 86 -0.36 18.53 7.33
N TYR A 87 -1.44 17.91 7.82
CA TYR A 87 -1.85 18.01 9.22
C TYR A 87 -0.74 17.55 10.20
N TYR A 88 -0.10 16.40 9.96
CA TYR A 88 0.99 15.95 10.84
C TYR A 88 2.23 16.86 10.77
N LEU A 89 2.60 17.33 9.58
CA LEU A 89 3.78 18.18 9.41
C LEU A 89 3.57 19.57 10.03
N THR A 90 2.41 20.19 9.79
CA THR A 90 2.09 21.52 10.36
C THR A 90 1.76 21.44 11.84
N GLY A 91 1.18 20.33 12.30
CA GLY A 91 0.87 20.08 13.70
C GLY A 91 2.03 19.46 14.49
N PHE A 92 3.20 19.23 13.88
CA PHE A 92 4.25 18.39 14.43
C PHE A 92 4.67 18.80 15.85
N GLU A 93 5.06 20.05 16.05
CA GLU A 93 5.50 20.57 17.36
C GLU A 93 4.41 20.39 18.43
N ARG A 94 3.16 20.72 18.07
CA ARG A 94 2.02 20.53 18.98
C ARG A 94 1.84 19.06 19.30
N LEU A 95 1.86 18.17 18.32
CA LEU A 95 1.58 16.74 18.47
C LEU A 95 2.66 16.01 19.29
N THR A 96 3.92 16.43 19.19
CA THR A 96 5.04 15.80 19.91
C THR A 96 5.21 16.32 21.34
N THR A 97 4.72 17.51 21.65
CA THR A 97 4.82 18.11 23.00
C THR A 97 3.61 17.84 23.89
N ARG A 98 2.60 17.12 23.39
CA ARG A 98 1.40 16.77 24.15
C ARG A 98 1.70 15.75 25.24
N MET A 99 0.88 15.82 26.28
CA MET A 99 0.74 14.76 27.28
C MET A 99 -0.56 14.00 27.04
N GLU A 100 -0.45 12.69 26.81
CA GLU A 100 -1.58 11.79 26.58
C GLU A 100 -2.58 11.85 27.75
N ASN A 101 -3.89 11.84 27.47
CA ASN A 101 -4.98 11.96 28.44
C ASN A 101 -5.00 13.25 29.27
N VAL A 102 -4.13 14.22 29.00
CA VAL A 102 -4.07 15.51 29.71
C VAL A 102 -4.32 16.68 28.76
N SER A 103 -3.70 16.65 27.59
CA SER A 103 -3.80 17.75 26.62
C SER A 103 -5.16 17.73 25.91
N PRO A 104 -5.77 18.90 25.61
CA PRO A 104 -7.08 18.96 24.98
C PRO A 104 -7.02 18.51 23.53
N ILE A 105 -8.01 17.74 23.07
CA ILE A 105 -8.09 17.24 21.70
C ILE A 105 -9.05 18.15 20.92
N PHE A 106 -8.59 18.67 19.79
CA PHE A 106 -9.39 19.59 18.99
C PHE A 106 -10.21 18.82 17.94
N ASN A 107 -11.29 19.44 17.47
CA ASN A 107 -12.14 18.89 16.41
C ASN A 107 -11.36 18.58 15.13
N ILE A 108 -10.30 19.35 14.84
CA ILE A 108 -9.41 19.09 13.70
C ILE A 108 -8.64 17.78 13.86
N ASP A 109 -8.24 17.43 15.08
CA ASP A 109 -7.54 16.18 15.39
C ASP A 109 -8.46 14.99 15.16
N ILE A 110 -9.71 15.11 15.61
CA ILE A 110 -10.76 14.11 15.42
C ILE A 110 -11.04 13.93 13.92
N ALA A 111 -11.17 15.02 13.17
CA ALA A 111 -11.44 14.99 11.73
C ALA A 111 -10.31 14.30 10.95
N PHE A 112 -9.06 14.69 11.16
CA PHE A 112 -7.91 14.09 10.47
C PHE A 112 -7.61 12.66 10.95
N GLY A 113 -7.85 12.36 12.24
CA GLY A 113 -7.74 11.01 12.77
C GLY A 113 -8.77 10.06 12.15
N ALA A 114 -10.04 10.48 12.08
CA ALA A 114 -11.09 9.73 11.40
C ALA A 114 -10.80 9.57 9.90
N LEU A 115 -10.31 10.62 9.24
CA LEU A 115 -9.90 10.57 7.84
C LEU A 115 -8.77 9.55 7.62
N LEU A 116 -7.72 9.55 8.46
CA LEU A 116 -6.64 8.58 8.36
C LEU A 116 -7.15 7.14 8.52
N VAL A 117 -7.99 6.87 9.53
CA VAL A 117 -8.59 5.54 9.72
C VAL A 117 -9.43 5.13 8.51
N PHE A 118 -10.24 6.04 7.97
CA PHE A 118 -11.03 5.79 6.76
C PHE A 118 -10.15 5.45 5.55
N LEU A 119 -9.09 6.23 5.30
CA LEU A 119 -8.16 5.99 4.20
C LEU A 119 -7.44 4.65 4.36
N LEU A 120 -7.11 4.24 5.58
CA LEU A 120 -6.52 2.94 5.86
C LEU A 120 -7.50 1.80 5.60
N LEU A 121 -8.75 1.91 6.03
CA LEU A 121 -9.79 0.90 5.73
C LEU A 121 -9.97 0.74 4.22
N GLU A 122 -10.06 1.85 3.49
CA GLU A 122 -10.19 1.85 2.03
C GLU A 122 -8.92 1.33 1.34
N GLY A 123 -7.74 1.67 1.85
CA GLY A 123 -6.47 1.14 1.37
C GLY A 123 -6.35 -0.37 1.58
N SER A 124 -6.68 -0.86 2.78
CA SER A 124 -6.73 -2.28 3.13
C SER A 124 -7.74 -3.03 2.26
N ARG A 125 -8.89 -2.43 1.96
CA ARG A 125 -9.89 -3.00 1.04
C ARG A 125 -9.31 -3.26 -0.35
N ARG A 126 -8.50 -2.33 -0.87
CA ARG A 126 -7.90 -2.41 -2.21
C ARG A 126 -6.69 -3.33 -2.26
N ALA A 127 -5.90 -3.39 -1.19
CA ALA A 127 -4.68 -4.18 -1.13
C ALA A 127 -4.92 -5.65 -0.75
N VAL A 128 -5.77 -5.88 0.25
CA VAL A 128 -5.99 -7.21 0.86
C VAL A 128 -7.39 -7.73 0.56
N GLY A 129 -8.41 -6.89 0.73
CA GLY A 129 -9.80 -7.25 0.44
C GLY A 129 -10.75 -7.02 1.61
N TRP A 130 -12.03 -7.34 1.39
CA TRP A 130 -13.12 -7.04 2.33
C TRP A 130 -13.05 -7.79 3.65
N VAL A 131 -12.47 -9.00 3.66
CA VAL A 131 -12.37 -9.82 4.89
C VAL A 131 -11.64 -9.04 5.98
N LEU A 132 -10.49 -8.43 5.65
CA LEU A 132 -9.72 -7.64 6.61
C LEU A 132 -10.50 -6.40 7.08
N VAL A 133 -11.19 -5.72 6.17
CA VAL A 133 -11.99 -4.53 6.50
C VAL A 133 -13.09 -4.87 7.51
N TRP A 134 -13.80 -5.97 7.32
CA TRP A 134 -14.85 -6.39 8.26
C TRP A 134 -14.29 -6.69 9.65
N VAL A 135 -13.11 -7.33 9.73
CA VAL A 135 -12.43 -7.57 11.00
C VAL A 135 -12.05 -6.24 11.68
N LEU A 136 -11.48 -5.29 10.93
CA LEU A 136 -11.13 -3.97 11.45
C LEU A 136 -12.36 -3.20 11.95
N LEU A 137 -13.46 -3.23 11.18
CA LEU A 137 -14.72 -2.59 11.57
C LEU A 137 -15.30 -3.22 12.84
N ALA A 138 -15.20 -4.54 13.01
CA ALA A 138 -15.64 -5.21 14.24
C ALA A 138 -14.83 -4.75 15.46
N PHE A 139 -13.50 -4.63 15.34
CA PHE A 139 -12.66 -4.12 16.44
C PHE A 139 -12.90 -2.64 16.73
N ILE A 140 -13.09 -1.82 15.70
CA ILE A 140 -13.45 -0.40 15.87
C ILE A 140 -14.81 -0.31 16.59
N ALA A 141 -15.81 -1.08 16.17
CA ALA A 141 -17.11 -1.11 16.84
C ALA A 141 -16.97 -1.56 18.30
N TYR A 142 -16.19 -2.60 18.57
CA TYR A 142 -15.92 -3.06 19.93
C TYR A 142 -15.20 -1.99 20.79
N ALA A 143 -14.31 -1.18 20.20
CA ALA A 143 -13.64 -0.09 20.90
C ALA A 143 -14.63 0.95 21.48
N PHE A 144 -15.72 1.23 20.76
CA PHE A 144 -16.75 2.20 21.18
C PHE A 144 -17.88 1.57 22.01
N TRP A 145 -18.35 0.37 21.63
CA TRP A 145 -19.50 -0.30 22.23
C TRP A 145 -19.16 -1.48 23.14
N GLY A 146 -17.92 -1.55 23.64
CA GLY A 146 -17.49 -2.58 24.60
C GLY A 146 -18.37 -2.70 25.84
N ASN A 147 -19.07 -1.62 26.22
CA ASN A 147 -19.96 -1.57 27.37
C ASN A 147 -21.25 -2.37 27.19
N VAL A 148 -21.63 -2.70 25.95
CA VAL A 148 -22.82 -3.48 25.62
C VAL A 148 -22.57 -4.99 25.74
N PHE A 149 -21.30 -5.42 25.69
CA PHE A 149 -20.95 -6.83 25.73
C PHE A 149 -21.02 -7.39 27.17
N PRO A 150 -21.58 -8.60 27.38
CA PRO A 150 -21.67 -9.20 28.70
C PRO A 150 -20.37 -9.90 29.14
N GLY A 151 -20.22 -10.06 30.45
CA GLY A 151 -19.14 -10.85 31.06
C GLY A 151 -17.77 -10.18 30.95
N TRP A 152 -16.75 -10.98 30.68
CA TRP A 152 -15.34 -10.58 30.64
C TRP A 152 -14.96 -9.69 29.44
N LEU A 153 -15.85 -9.55 28.46
CA LEU A 153 -15.71 -8.63 27.33
C LEU A 153 -16.27 -7.22 27.63
N ASN A 154 -16.85 -7.01 28.82
CA ASN A 154 -17.37 -5.71 29.19
C ASN A 154 -16.26 -4.74 29.59
N PHE A 155 -16.19 -3.59 28.92
CA PHE A 155 -15.40 -2.45 29.39
C PHE A 155 -16.11 -1.14 29.03
N ARG A 156 -15.66 -0.01 29.58
CA ARG A 156 -16.38 1.27 29.48
C ARG A 156 -16.59 1.78 28.05
N GLY A 157 -15.83 1.29 27.07
CA GLY A 157 -15.72 1.90 25.75
C GLY A 157 -14.86 3.17 25.77
N PHE A 158 -14.37 3.57 24.61
CA PHE A 158 -13.63 4.82 24.44
C PHE A 158 -14.55 5.94 23.96
N GLY A 159 -14.38 7.14 24.52
CA GLY A 159 -14.91 8.36 23.92
C GLY A 159 -14.18 8.69 22.62
N VAL A 160 -14.80 9.49 21.73
CA VAL A 160 -14.21 9.85 20.43
C VAL A 160 -12.84 10.49 20.59
N GLU A 161 -12.69 11.40 21.55
CA GLU A 161 -11.43 12.05 21.91
C GLU A 161 -10.33 11.03 22.26
N ALA A 162 -10.58 10.17 23.26
CA ALA A 162 -9.62 9.14 23.68
C ALA A 162 -9.28 8.15 22.55
N ALA A 163 -10.28 7.76 21.75
CA ALA A 163 -10.10 6.88 20.61
C ALA A 163 -9.23 7.54 19.53
N THR A 164 -9.44 8.81 19.21
CA THR A 164 -8.60 9.58 18.28
C THR A 164 -7.17 9.68 18.79
N GLU A 165 -6.99 10.01 20.08
CA GLU A 165 -5.66 10.16 20.68
C GLU A 165 -4.86 8.88 20.54
N ILE A 166 -5.36 7.78 21.10
CA ILE A 166 -4.63 6.51 21.12
C ILE A 166 -4.43 5.92 19.72
N THR A 167 -5.38 6.13 18.82
CA THR A 167 -5.31 5.51 17.48
C THR A 167 -4.37 6.27 16.55
N THR A 168 -4.33 7.60 16.65
CA THR A 168 -3.69 8.44 15.62
C THR A 168 -2.66 9.43 16.13
N MET A 169 -2.71 9.81 17.41
CA MET A 169 -1.80 10.84 17.95
C MET A 169 -0.67 10.24 18.79
N THR A 170 -0.71 8.94 19.09
CA THR A 170 0.31 8.23 19.87
C THR A 170 1.01 7.13 19.07
N THR A 171 2.00 6.50 19.68
CA THR A 171 2.71 5.33 19.13
C THR A 171 2.11 3.99 19.57
N ALA A 172 0.94 4.00 20.22
CA ALA A 172 0.20 2.79 20.56
C ALA A 172 -0.75 2.34 19.44
N GLY A 173 -1.16 3.26 18.56
CA GLY A 173 -2.13 3.02 17.49
C GLY A 173 -1.50 2.77 16.12
N VAL A 174 -2.10 3.39 15.10
CA VAL A 174 -1.70 3.27 13.68
C VAL A 174 -0.24 3.61 13.46
N LEU A 175 0.24 4.66 14.14
CA LEU A 175 1.63 5.11 14.05
C LEU A 175 2.55 4.32 14.98
N GLY A 176 2.12 3.16 15.48
CA GLY A 176 2.86 2.35 16.43
C GLY A 176 3.79 1.32 15.81
N ILE A 177 3.88 0.16 16.45
CA ILE A 177 4.83 -0.92 16.13
C ILE A 177 4.69 -1.36 14.67
N THR A 178 3.46 -1.51 14.16
CA THR A 178 3.22 -1.96 12.78
C THR A 178 3.85 -1.02 11.74
N THR A 179 3.64 0.30 11.90
CA THR A 179 4.23 1.30 11.01
C THR A 179 5.73 1.44 11.25
N SER A 180 6.18 1.38 12.51
CA SER A 180 7.61 1.42 12.84
C SER A 180 8.38 0.26 12.21
N THR A 181 7.87 -0.98 12.32
CA THR A 181 8.46 -2.15 11.67
C THR A 181 8.46 -2.01 10.15
N SER A 182 7.43 -1.37 9.58
CA SER A 182 7.39 -1.09 8.15
C SER A 182 8.49 -0.12 7.71
N VAL A 183 8.65 0.99 8.42
CA VAL A 183 9.68 2.01 8.15
C VAL A 183 11.08 1.42 8.32
N SER A 184 11.33 0.70 9.41
CA SER A 184 12.68 0.24 9.75
C SER A 184 13.13 -1.02 9.01
N PHE A 185 12.21 -1.89 8.58
CA PHE A 185 12.58 -3.21 8.05
C PHE A 185 11.85 -3.57 6.76
N VAL A 186 10.50 -3.60 6.78
CA VAL A 186 9.72 -4.16 5.67
C VAL A 186 9.96 -3.39 4.37
N PHE A 187 10.07 -2.06 4.44
CA PHE A 187 10.32 -1.24 3.26
C PHE A 187 11.64 -1.63 2.57
N TYR A 188 12.73 -1.77 3.32
CA TYR A 188 14.04 -2.12 2.76
C TYR A 188 14.08 -3.54 2.20
N PHE A 189 13.40 -4.50 2.83
CA PHE A 189 13.29 -5.86 2.27
C PHE A 189 12.53 -5.88 0.94
N ILE A 190 11.44 -5.12 0.83
CA ILE A 190 10.67 -5.01 -0.43
C ILE A 190 11.50 -4.27 -1.49
N LEU A 191 12.17 -3.18 -1.12
CA LEU A 191 13.01 -2.41 -2.05
C LEU A 191 14.18 -3.25 -2.58
N PHE A 192 14.88 -3.95 -1.69
CA PHE A 192 15.94 -4.88 -2.07
C PHE A 192 15.40 -6.02 -2.93
N GLY A 193 14.27 -6.63 -2.57
CA GLY A 193 13.64 -7.70 -3.35
C GLY A 193 13.28 -7.25 -4.77
N ALA A 194 12.72 -6.05 -4.92
CA ALA A 194 12.41 -5.46 -6.22
C ALA A 194 13.68 -5.19 -7.04
N PHE A 195 14.72 -4.61 -6.42
CA PHE A 195 16.01 -4.36 -7.07
C PHE A 195 16.69 -5.67 -7.51
N TYR A 196 16.76 -6.66 -6.60
CA TYR A 196 17.35 -7.97 -6.85
C TYR A 196 16.64 -8.70 -8.00
N SER A 197 15.31 -8.63 -8.03
CA SER A 197 14.52 -9.18 -9.14
C SER A 197 14.80 -8.46 -10.46
N ALA A 198 15.01 -7.14 -10.44
CA ALA A 198 15.25 -6.35 -11.65
C ALA A 198 16.63 -6.63 -12.28
N VAL A 199 17.65 -6.93 -11.48
CA VAL A 199 19.01 -7.25 -11.96
C VAL A 199 19.20 -8.74 -12.32
N GLY A 200 18.13 -9.54 -12.35
CA GLY A 200 18.18 -10.96 -12.74
C GLY A 200 18.53 -11.92 -11.61
N GLY A 201 18.54 -11.47 -10.35
CA GLY A 201 18.74 -12.36 -9.21
C GLY A 201 17.60 -13.37 -9.01
N GLY A 202 16.38 -13.04 -9.48
CA GLY A 202 15.23 -13.95 -9.45
C GLY A 202 15.14 -14.90 -10.64
N SER A 203 15.98 -14.74 -11.67
CA SER A 203 15.96 -15.60 -12.86
C SER A 203 16.87 -16.81 -12.68
N SER A 204 16.38 -17.84 -11.98
CA SER A 204 16.97 -19.16 -12.03
C SER A 204 16.44 -19.94 -13.25
N SER A 205 17.32 -20.13 -14.23
CA SER A 205 17.45 -21.35 -15.05
C SER A 205 16.16 -22.12 -15.42
N SER A 206 15.55 -21.82 -16.57
CA SER A 206 14.83 -22.86 -17.35
C SER A 206 14.88 -22.69 -18.88
N THR A 207 15.50 -21.63 -19.40
CA THR A 207 15.85 -21.52 -20.83
C THR A 207 17.24 -22.08 -21.10
N SER A 208 17.46 -23.37 -20.78
CA SER A 208 18.38 -24.15 -21.60
C SER A 208 17.65 -24.43 -22.91
N PRO A 209 18.17 -24.06 -24.08
CA PRO A 209 17.62 -24.56 -25.33
C PRO A 209 17.76 -26.07 -25.26
N SER A 210 16.67 -26.79 -25.02
CA SER A 210 16.65 -28.25 -25.13
C SER A 210 17.23 -28.58 -26.51
N ALA A 211 18.40 -29.22 -26.52
CA ALA A 211 19.06 -29.64 -27.74
C ALA A 211 18.04 -30.31 -28.67
N PRO A 212 18.09 -30.05 -30.00
CA PRO A 212 17.13 -30.61 -30.93
C PRO A 212 17.10 -32.12 -30.76
N ARG A 213 15.92 -32.64 -30.37
CA ARG A 213 15.66 -34.06 -30.23
C ARG A 213 16.02 -34.71 -31.56
N ALA A 214 17.05 -35.55 -31.58
CA ALA A 214 17.46 -36.28 -32.78
C ALA A 214 16.23 -37.01 -33.36
N ALA A 215 15.96 -36.78 -34.63
CA ALA A 215 14.86 -37.45 -35.32
C ALA A 215 15.05 -38.97 -35.25
N PRO A 216 14.00 -39.76 -34.99
CA PRO A 216 14.10 -41.22 -34.99
C PRO A 216 14.58 -41.71 -36.37
N PRO A 217 15.39 -42.78 -36.42
CA PRO A 217 15.94 -43.30 -37.66
C PRO A 217 14.82 -43.69 -38.63
N ALA A 218 14.96 -43.29 -39.89
CA ALA A 218 14.00 -43.57 -40.95
C ALA A 218 13.81 -45.09 -41.11
N GLU A 219 12.57 -45.54 -40.97
CA GLU A 219 12.18 -46.93 -41.17
C GLU A 219 12.44 -47.33 -42.63
N PRO A 220 13.12 -48.47 -42.91
CA PRO A 220 13.39 -48.87 -44.27
C PRO A 220 12.08 -49.20 -44.99
N ARG A 221 11.75 -48.38 -45.99
CA ARG A 221 10.63 -48.54 -46.93
C ARG A 221 10.62 -49.98 -47.46
N ARG A 222 9.72 -50.83 -46.92
CA ARG A 222 9.42 -52.15 -47.50
C ARG A 222 8.90 -51.92 -48.92
N ARG A 223 9.71 -52.27 -49.93
CA ARG A 223 9.27 -52.40 -51.32
C ARG A 223 8.12 -53.42 -51.35
N ARG A 224 6.89 -52.94 -51.52
CA ARG A 224 5.78 -53.80 -51.96
C ARG A 224 6.09 -54.22 -53.39
N SER A 225 6.41 -55.49 -53.55
CA SER A 225 6.49 -56.15 -54.85
C SER A 225 5.10 -56.15 -55.50
N SER A 226 5.06 -55.63 -56.72
CA SER A 226 3.92 -55.77 -57.63
C SER A 226 3.86 -57.20 -58.17
N GLY A 227 2.77 -57.91 -57.90
CA GLY A 227 2.28 -59.03 -58.72
C GLY A 227 0.76 -58.85 -58.83
N ARG A 228 0.17 -58.58 -60.01
CA ARG A 228 -0.25 -59.57 -61.02
C ARG A 228 -0.89 -60.78 -60.31
N ARG A 229 -2.18 -61.04 -60.41
CA ARG A 229 -3.09 -61.04 -61.57
C ARG A 229 -4.53 -60.82 -61.11
#